data_AF-A0A1G3JAZ5-F1
#
_entry.id   AF-A0A1G3JAZ5-F1
#
_cell.length_a   1.000
_cell.length_b   1.000
_cell.length_c   1.000
_cell.angle_alpha   90.00
_cell.angle_beta   90.00
_cell.angle_gamma   90.00
#
_symmetry.space_group_name_H-M   'P 1'
#
loop_
_entity.id
_entity.type
_entity.pdbx_description
1 polymer ?
#
loop_
_entity_poly.entity_id
_entity_poly.type
_entity_poly.pdbx_seq_one_letter_code
_entity_poly.pdbx_strand_id
1 'polypeptide(L)'
;MKNVFLSFAFTALCFSAIASTGMKPTFKAGKAIAAPYKRLVVYGNLKVVLVSADQQHVFIAPQSESAKVNTIYSKNELVLDGSSVSELGQVTVRVPVNQLELLEIIGNATVLSESTLNINNLIVSMQGEGKINIKNTGSIKVKSDNGYHFKTITQKGNVCIE
;
A
#
# COMPACT_ATOMS: atom_id res chain seq x y z
N MET A 1 -38.82 62.27 -9.59
CA MET A 1 -37.77 61.89 -10.55
C MET A 1 -36.57 61.37 -9.77
N LYS A 2 -36.02 60.20 -10.14
CA LYS A 2 -34.58 59.82 -10.07
C LYS A 2 -33.88 59.92 -8.69
N ASN A 3 -33.26 58.90 -8.08
CA ASN A 3 -32.68 57.65 -8.56
C ASN A 3 -32.52 56.65 -7.40
N VAL A 4 -32.67 55.37 -7.73
CA VAL A 4 -32.29 54.20 -6.96
C VAL A 4 -30.77 54.14 -6.83
N PHE A 5 -30.23 53.95 -5.63
CA PHE A 5 -28.86 53.48 -5.43
C PHE A 5 -28.87 52.14 -4.70
N LEU A 6 -28.64 51.11 -5.50
CA LEU A 6 -28.53 49.70 -5.15
C LEU A 6 -27.05 49.44 -4.83
N SER A 7 -26.70 49.27 -3.55
CA SER A 7 -25.36 48.80 -3.15
C SER A 7 -25.41 47.34 -2.74
N PHE A 8 -25.07 46.47 -3.68
CA PHE A 8 -24.70 45.07 -3.45
C PHE A 8 -23.31 45.05 -2.79
N ALA A 9 -23.24 44.69 -1.50
CA ALA A 9 -21.98 44.37 -0.84
C ALA A 9 -21.66 42.88 -1.08
N PHE A 10 -20.70 42.61 -1.96
CA PHE A 10 -20.20 41.27 -2.26
C PHE A 10 -19.11 40.93 -1.24
N THR A 11 -19.48 40.26 -0.14
CA THR A 11 -18.51 39.83 0.88
C THR A 11 -17.70 38.65 0.34
N ALA A 12 -16.46 38.91 -0.08
CA ALA A 12 -15.51 37.91 -0.53
C ALA A 12 -15.15 36.95 0.63
N LEU A 13 -15.49 35.67 0.48
CA LEU A 13 -14.99 34.60 1.36
C LEU A 13 -13.51 34.36 1.02
N CYS A 14 -12.62 34.86 1.88
CA CYS A 14 -11.20 34.49 1.83
C CYS A 14 -11.05 33.02 2.23
N PHE A 15 -10.90 32.14 1.24
CA PHE A 15 -10.42 30.78 1.47
C PHE A 15 -8.95 30.85 1.87
N SER A 16 -8.66 30.69 3.16
CA SER A 16 -7.31 30.42 3.64
C SER A 16 -6.90 29.04 3.13
N ALA A 17 -6.07 29.01 2.09
CA ALA A 17 -5.43 27.80 1.60
C ALA A 17 -4.46 27.30 2.68
N ILE A 18 -4.87 26.28 3.44
CA ILE A 18 -3.96 25.51 4.28
C ILE A 18 -3.19 24.61 3.31
N ALA A 19 -2.00 25.06 2.91
CA ALA A 19 -1.02 24.20 2.28
C ALA A 19 -0.58 23.18 3.34
N SER A 20 -1.25 22.03 3.36
CA SER A 20 -0.73 20.83 4.01
C SER A 20 0.50 20.41 3.23
N THR A 21 1.66 20.93 3.61
CA THR A 21 2.94 20.33 3.23
C THR A 21 2.97 18.99 3.94
N GLY A 22 2.39 17.98 3.30
CA GLY A 22 2.59 16.59 3.66
C GLY A 22 4.09 16.34 3.61
N MET A 23 4.75 16.47 4.75
CA MET A 23 6.15 16.19 4.93
C MET A 23 6.31 14.73 4.53
N LYS A 24 6.82 14.48 3.31
CA LYS A 24 7.14 13.14 2.83
C LYS A 24 8.36 12.69 3.62
N PRO A 25 8.23 11.74 4.56
CA PRO A 25 9.40 11.21 5.21
C PRO A 25 10.17 10.38 4.17
N THR A 26 11.30 10.90 3.67
CA THR A 26 12.23 10.12 2.86
C THR A 26 13.02 9.23 3.80
N PHE A 27 12.66 7.96 3.88
CA PHE A 27 13.33 6.99 4.75
C PHE A 27 14.55 6.39 4.03
N LYS A 28 15.69 6.36 4.72
CA LYS A 28 16.87 5.59 4.31
C LYS A 28 16.68 4.12 4.70
N ALA A 29 17.23 3.21 3.88
CA ALA A 29 17.21 1.78 4.14
C ALA A 29 17.66 1.44 5.58
N GLY A 30 16.95 0.55 6.26
CA GLY A 30 17.29 0.07 7.60
C GLY A 30 16.44 0.60 8.77
N LYS A 31 15.37 1.37 8.53
CA LYS A 31 14.48 1.83 9.61
C LYS A 31 13.34 0.82 9.85
N ALA A 32 13.40 0.15 11.00
CA ALA A 32 12.36 -0.74 11.50
C ALA A 32 11.04 0.03 11.72
N ILE A 33 10.01 -0.27 10.94
CA ILE A 33 8.64 0.16 11.24
C ILE A 33 7.99 -0.99 12.00
N ALA A 34 7.84 -0.81 13.31
CA ALA A 34 7.10 -1.71 14.19
C ALA A 34 5.94 -0.91 14.78
N ALA A 35 4.72 -1.07 14.25
CA ALA A 35 3.48 -0.67 14.92
C ALA A 35 2.27 -1.04 14.05
N PRO A 36 1.15 -1.48 14.66
CA PRO A 36 0.09 -2.17 13.94
C PRO A 36 -0.51 -1.28 12.84
N TYR A 37 -0.61 -1.84 11.65
CA TYR A 37 -1.38 -1.30 10.54
C TYR A 37 -2.39 -2.36 10.09
N LYS A 38 -3.50 -1.88 9.56
CA LYS A 38 -4.60 -2.70 9.04
C LYS A 38 -4.67 -2.68 7.52
N ARG A 39 -4.07 -1.66 6.89
CA ARG A 39 -4.03 -1.52 5.43
C ARG A 39 -2.59 -1.47 4.95
N LEU A 40 -2.29 -2.24 3.92
CA LEU A 40 -1.03 -2.22 3.19
C LEU A 40 -1.34 -1.87 1.74
N VAL A 41 -0.76 -0.79 1.25
CA VAL A 41 -0.87 -0.36 -0.15
C VAL A 41 0.51 -0.44 -0.79
N VAL A 42 0.59 -1.11 -1.92
CA VAL A 42 1.84 -1.35 -2.65
C VAL A 42 1.72 -0.73 -4.04
N TYR A 43 2.58 0.22 -4.35
CA TYR A 43 2.64 0.88 -5.65
C TYR A 43 3.92 0.50 -6.42
N GLY A 44 3.76 0.30 -7.73
CA GLY A 44 4.88 0.18 -8.67
C GLY A 44 5.54 -1.20 -8.68
N ASN A 45 6.85 -1.23 -8.99
CA ASN A 45 7.60 -2.46 -9.24
C ASN A 45 8.29 -3.01 -7.98
N LEU A 46 7.53 -3.67 -7.10
CA LEU A 46 8.03 -4.16 -5.81
C LEU A 46 7.83 -5.65 -5.63
N LYS A 47 8.81 -6.30 -4.99
CA LYS A 47 8.64 -7.63 -4.41
C LYS A 47 8.40 -7.49 -2.91
N VAL A 48 7.17 -7.70 -2.48
CA VAL A 48 6.79 -7.59 -1.07
C VAL A 48 6.74 -8.98 -0.45
N VAL A 49 7.47 -9.17 0.64
CA VAL A 49 7.49 -10.41 1.41
C VAL A 49 6.82 -10.15 2.75
N LEU A 50 5.62 -10.70 2.93
CA LEU A 50 4.86 -10.66 4.16
C LEU A 50 5.46 -11.64 5.16
N VAL A 51 5.88 -11.14 6.32
CA VAL A 51 6.43 -11.95 7.42
C VAL A 51 5.50 -11.88 8.63
N SER A 52 5.46 -12.94 9.43
CA SER A 52 4.69 -12.93 10.68
C SER A 52 5.28 -11.90 11.67
N ALA A 53 4.40 -11.27 12.45
CA ALA A 53 4.76 -10.19 13.36
C ALA A 53 5.71 -10.55 14.51
N ASP A 54 5.97 -11.84 14.71
CA ASP A 54 7.05 -12.35 15.58
C ASP A 54 8.42 -11.81 15.13
N GLN A 55 8.54 -11.43 13.85
CA GLN A 55 9.63 -10.64 13.30
C GLN A 55 9.23 -9.15 13.34
N GLN A 56 9.80 -8.37 14.27
CA GLN A 56 9.34 -6.99 14.55
C GLN A 56 9.79 -5.93 13.52
N HIS A 57 10.49 -6.28 12.45
CA HIS A 57 11.20 -5.31 11.62
C HIS A 57 10.85 -5.41 10.13
N VAL A 58 10.37 -4.30 9.56
CA VAL A 58 10.37 -4.10 8.10
C VAL A 58 11.83 -4.03 7.63
N PHE A 59 12.21 -4.93 6.73
CA PHE A 59 13.55 -4.95 6.14
C PHE A 59 13.45 -4.69 4.64
N ILE A 60 13.98 -3.55 4.20
CA ILE A 60 14.15 -3.25 2.78
C ILE A 60 15.53 -3.76 2.41
N ALA A 61 15.60 -4.77 1.55
CA ALA A 61 16.86 -5.24 1.00
C ALA A 61 17.19 -4.36 -0.23
N PRO A 62 18.15 -3.42 -0.15
CA PRO A 62 18.55 -2.66 -1.32
C PRO A 62 19.24 -3.62 -2.32
N GLN A 63 18.70 -3.73 -3.52
CA GLN A 63 19.36 -4.46 -4.61
C GLN A 63 20.38 -3.59 -5.36
N SER A 64 20.29 -2.26 -5.24
CA SER A 64 21.24 -1.29 -5.78
C SER A 64 21.05 0.07 -5.09
N GLU A 65 22.10 0.90 -5.02
CA GLU A 65 22.08 2.21 -4.36
C GLU A 65 21.08 3.22 -4.97
N SER A 66 20.56 2.92 -6.16
CA SER A 66 19.67 3.81 -6.92
C SER A 66 18.18 3.56 -6.68
N ALA A 67 17.79 2.45 -6.06
CA ALA A 67 16.39 2.08 -5.93
C ALA A 67 15.75 2.76 -4.71
N LYS A 68 15.03 3.87 -4.95
CA LYS A 68 14.31 4.61 -3.91
C LYS A 68 12.92 4.01 -3.74
N VAL A 69 12.75 3.25 -2.66
CA VAL A 69 11.42 2.87 -2.16
C VAL A 69 11.02 3.90 -1.12
N ASN A 70 9.93 4.63 -1.37
CA ASN A 70 9.34 5.52 -0.39
C ASN A 70 8.38 4.70 0.47
N THR A 71 8.42 4.94 1.78
CA THR A 71 7.47 4.33 2.71
C THR A 71 6.74 5.43 3.46
N ILE A 72 5.42 5.32 3.55
CA ILE A 72 4.59 6.29 4.27
C ILE A 72 3.76 5.49 5.27
N TYR A 73 3.85 5.85 6.54
CA TYR A 73 3.00 5.30 7.59
C TYR A 73 2.08 6.41 8.09
N SER A 74 0.78 6.20 7.96
CA SER A 74 -0.23 7.16 8.41
C SER A 74 -1.54 6.44 8.73
N LYS A 75 -2.20 6.78 9.84
CA LYS A 75 -3.58 6.33 10.15
C LYS A 75 -3.85 4.82 9.94
N ASN A 76 -2.99 3.94 10.47
CA ASN A 76 -3.07 2.47 10.34
C ASN A 76 -2.90 1.94 8.91
N GLU A 77 -2.31 2.74 8.03
CA GLU A 77 -1.98 2.39 6.67
C GLU A 77 -0.47 2.49 6.46
N LEU A 78 0.09 1.44 5.89
CA LEU A 78 1.43 1.43 5.37
C LEU A 78 1.37 1.50 3.85
N VAL A 79 1.95 2.54 3.28
CA VAL A 79 2.12 2.69 1.84
C VAL A 79 3.57 2.42 1.48
N LEU A 80 3.78 1.49 0.57
CA LEU A 80 5.06 1.20 -0.05
C LEU A 80 5.01 1.70 -1.50
N ASP A 81 5.80 2.71 -1.81
CA ASP A 81 5.88 3.31 -3.13
C ASP A 81 7.21 2.97 -3.78
N GLY A 82 7.15 2.04 -4.72
CA GLY A 82 8.24 1.65 -5.61
C GLY A 82 7.99 2.09 -7.05
N SER A 83 7.19 3.12 -7.31
CA SER A 83 6.98 3.62 -8.68
C SER A 83 8.25 4.17 -9.33
N SER A 84 9.27 4.50 -8.53
CA SER A 84 10.60 4.90 -9.03
C SER A 84 11.58 3.72 -9.18
N VAL A 85 11.16 2.49 -8.91
CA VAL A 85 11.99 1.29 -9.09
C VAL A 85 11.99 0.89 -10.56
N SER A 86 13.19 0.61 -11.09
CA SER A 86 13.37 0.17 -12.48
C SER A 86 12.54 -1.08 -12.80
N GLU A 87 12.00 -1.17 -14.01
CA GLU A 87 11.31 -2.36 -14.50
C GLU A 87 12.25 -3.58 -14.62
N LEU A 88 13.57 -3.34 -14.75
CA LEU A 88 14.58 -4.37 -14.92
C LEU A 88 14.91 -5.16 -13.65
N GLY A 89 14.42 -4.74 -12.47
CA GLY A 89 14.68 -5.45 -11.21
C GLY A 89 13.75 -5.01 -10.09
N GLN A 90 13.18 -5.98 -9.37
CA GLN A 90 12.29 -5.73 -8.24
C GLN A 90 13.07 -5.54 -6.94
N VAL A 91 12.82 -4.43 -6.23
CA VAL A 91 13.31 -4.26 -4.86
C VAL A 91 12.49 -5.15 -3.93
N THR A 92 13.18 -5.91 -3.07
CA THR A 92 12.52 -6.75 -2.08
C THR A 92 12.31 -5.99 -0.78
N VAL A 93 11.04 -5.92 -0.35
CA VAL A 93 10.62 -5.29 0.91
C VAL A 93 9.96 -6.36 1.78
N ARG A 94 10.57 -6.68 2.93
CA ARG A 94 9.99 -7.58 3.93
C ARG A 94 9.16 -6.77 4.92
N VAL A 95 7.92 -7.15 5.13
CA VAL A 95 6.95 -6.36 5.90
C VAL A 95 6.22 -7.25 6.92
N PRO A 96 6.26 -6.93 8.22
CA PRO A 96 5.62 -7.75 9.25
C PRO A 96 4.12 -7.47 9.35
N VAL A 97 3.30 -8.50 9.14
CA VAL A 97 1.83 -8.40 9.14
C VAL A 97 1.24 -9.13 10.35
N ASN A 98 0.54 -8.40 11.21
CA ASN A 98 -0.17 -8.96 12.37
C ASN A 98 -1.69 -8.82 12.24
N GLN A 99 -2.16 -7.62 11.91
CA GLN A 99 -3.58 -7.24 11.89
C GLN A 99 -3.99 -6.73 10.51
N LEU A 100 -3.33 -7.22 9.46
CA LEU A 100 -3.60 -6.78 8.09
C LEU A 100 -5.00 -7.22 7.68
N GLU A 101 -5.87 -6.26 7.39
CA GLU A 101 -7.24 -6.50 6.93
C GLU A 101 -7.37 -6.25 5.42
N LEU A 102 -6.56 -5.35 4.86
CA LEU A 102 -6.60 -4.96 3.45
C LEU A 102 -5.20 -4.90 2.84
N LEU A 103 -4.98 -5.69 1.80
CA LEU A 103 -3.82 -5.63 0.90
C LEU A 103 -4.27 -5.08 -0.45
N GLU A 104 -3.69 -3.97 -0.86
CA GLU A 104 -3.96 -3.32 -2.13
C GLU A 104 -2.69 -3.18 -2.93
N ILE A 105 -2.73 -3.63 -4.18
CA ILE A 105 -1.59 -3.65 -5.08
C ILE A 105 -1.95 -2.86 -6.33
N ILE A 106 -1.14 -1.85 -6.65
CA ILE A 106 -1.35 -0.96 -7.79
C ILE A 106 -0.06 -0.93 -8.62
N GLY A 107 -0.10 -1.55 -9.79
CA GLY A 107 1.04 -1.71 -10.70
C GLY A 107 1.57 -3.14 -10.76
N ASN A 108 2.87 -3.29 -11.04
CA ASN A 108 3.53 -4.58 -11.19
C ASN A 108 4.23 -5.02 -9.91
N ALA A 109 3.48 -5.56 -8.96
CA ALA A 109 4.06 -6.04 -7.71
C ALA A 109 3.92 -7.55 -7.54
N THR A 110 4.96 -8.17 -6.99
CA THR A 110 4.93 -9.55 -6.54
C THR A 110 4.79 -9.58 -5.02
N VAL A 111 3.69 -10.10 -4.49
CA VAL A 111 3.48 -10.25 -3.05
C VAL A 111 3.53 -11.71 -2.65
N LEU A 112 4.38 -12.04 -1.68
CA LEU A 112 4.61 -13.40 -1.21
C LEU A 112 4.53 -13.44 0.32
N SER A 113 3.97 -14.49 0.91
CA SER A 113 4.15 -14.77 2.34
C SER A 113 5.36 -15.68 2.57
N GLU A 114 6.24 -15.32 3.50
CA GLU A 114 7.38 -16.15 3.90
C GLU A 114 6.94 -17.42 4.65
N SER A 115 5.95 -17.28 5.53
CA SER A 115 5.36 -18.34 6.35
C SER A 115 3.84 -18.33 6.23
N THR A 116 3.18 -19.34 6.81
CA THR A 116 1.72 -19.30 6.97
C THR A 116 1.36 -18.17 7.94
N LEU A 117 0.62 -17.18 7.45
CA LEU A 117 0.12 -16.06 8.22
C LEU A 117 -1.11 -16.46 9.03
N ASN A 118 -1.35 -15.76 10.14
CA ASN A 118 -2.53 -15.96 10.99
C ASN A 118 -3.43 -14.71 10.96
N ILE A 119 -3.98 -14.41 9.77
CA ILE A 119 -4.86 -13.26 9.54
C ILE A 119 -6.30 -13.75 9.41
N ASN A 120 -7.17 -13.28 10.30
CA ASN A 120 -8.57 -13.73 10.35
C ASN A 120 -9.35 -13.44 9.05
N ASN A 121 -9.28 -12.20 8.57
CA ASN A 121 -9.98 -11.73 7.39
C ASN A 121 -9.06 -10.81 6.59
N LEU A 122 -8.52 -11.32 5.49
CA LEU A 122 -7.71 -10.55 4.56
C LEU A 122 -8.51 -10.26 3.29
N ILE A 123 -8.66 -8.99 2.96
CA ILE A 123 -9.16 -8.55 1.67
C ILE A 123 -7.96 -8.21 0.80
N VAL A 124 -7.90 -8.79 -0.40
CA VAL A 124 -6.85 -8.53 -1.38
C VAL A 124 -7.50 -7.87 -2.59
N SER A 125 -6.92 -6.75 -3.03
CA SER A 125 -7.29 -6.09 -4.27
C SER A 125 -6.03 -5.83 -5.09
N MET A 126 -6.13 -6.03 -6.40
CA MET A 126 -5.02 -5.86 -7.32
C MET A 126 -5.50 -5.06 -8.53
N GLN A 127 -4.74 -4.04 -8.89
CA GLN A 127 -4.94 -3.21 -10.06
C GLN A 127 -3.62 -3.17 -10.83
N GLY A 128 -3.57 -3.86 -11.97
CA GLY A 128 -2.37 -3.98 -12.78
C GLY A 128 -1.86 -5.42 -12.86
N GLU A 129 -0.63 -5.58 -13.30
CA GLU A 129 0.00 -6.87 -13.60
C GLU A 129 0.86 -7.34 -12.42
N GLY A 130 0.23 -7.90 -11.40
CA GLY A 130 0.91 -8.40 -10.21
C GLY A 130 0.74 -9.91 -10.02
N LYS A 131 1.49 -10.46 -9.06
CA LYS A 131 1.33 -11.86 -8.61
C LYS A 131 1.24 -11.89 -7.10
N ILE A 132 0.29 -12.64 -6.56
CA ILE A 132 0.07 -12.74 -5.12
C ILE A 132 0.06 -14.20 -4.71
N ASN A 133 0.97 -14.58 -3.82
CA ASN A 133 1.03 -15.91 -3.25
C ASN A 133 1.08 -15.80 -1.73
N ILE A 134 -0.08 -16.00 -1.09
CA ILE A 134 -0.23 -15.83 0.36
C ILE A 134 -0.73 -17.14 0.96
N LYS A 135 0.00 -17.61 1.96
CA LYS A 135 -0.37 -18.72 2.83
C LYS A 135 -0.99 -18.13 4.09
N ASN A 136 -2.24 -18.49 4.38
CA ASN A 136 -2.97 -17.93 5.52
C ASN A 136 -3.91 -18.99 6.13
N THR A 137 -4.03 -18.99 7.46
CA THR A 137 -4.97 -19.87 8.16
C THR A 137 -6.42 -19.36 8.10
N GLY A 138 -6.61 -18.04 8.08
CA GLY A 138 -7.94 -17.43 8.01
C GLY A 138 -8.45 -17.20 6.58
N SER A 139 -9.52 -16.42 6.46
CA SER A 139 -10.20 -16.21 5.18
C SER A 139 -9.51 -15.14 4.34
N ILE A 140 -9.29 -15.43 3.06
CA ILE A 140 -8.83 -14.47 2.05
C ILE A 140 -9.98 -14.20 1.08
N LYS A 141 -10.35 -12.93 0.91
CA LYS A 141 -11.33 -12.47 -0.07
C LYS A 141 -10.62 -11.64 -1.13
N VAL A 142 -10.78 -11.99 -2.39
CA VAL A 142 -10.21 -11.23 -3.50
C VAL A 142 -11.28 -10.30 -4.07
N LYS A 143 -10.99 -9.01 -4.13
CA LYS A 143 -11.79 -8.00 -4.83
C LYS A 143 -11.20 -7.75 -6.20
N SER A 144 -11.89 -8.19 -7.24
CA SER A 144 -11.64 -7.74 -8.63
C SER A 144 -12.07 -6.30 -8.79
N ASP A 145 -11.13 -5.45 -9.17
CA ASP A 145 -11.43 -4.16 -9.79
C ASP A 145 -11.26 -4.27 -11.31
N ASN A 146 -12.09 -3.56 -12.07
CA ASN A 146 -12.01 -3.40 -13.52
C ASN A 146 -12.21 -4.65 -14.40
N GLY A 147 -13.00 -5.64 -13.96
CA GLY A 147 -13.41 -6.76 -14.82
C GLY A 147 -12.32 -7.80 -15.11
N TYR A 148 -11.20 -7.75 -14.39
CA TYR A 148 -10.17 -8.78 -14.44
C TYR A 148 -10.62 -10.03 -13.67
N HIS A 149 -10.59 -11.18 -14.34
CA HIS A 149 -10.84 -12.49 -13.73
C HIS A 149 -9.53 -13.01 -13.11
N PHE A 150 -9.39 -12.88 -11.80
CA PHE A 150 -8.26 -13.45 -11.10
C PHE A 150 -8.36 -14.97 -11.06
N LYS A 151 -7.29 -15.65 -11.49
CA LYS A 151 -7.19 -17.09 -11.31
C LYS A 151 -6.83 -17.36 -9.84
N THR A 152 -7.87 -17.55 -9.03
CA THR A 152 -7.71 -17.88 -7.61
C THR A 152 -7.53 -19.39 -7.46
N ILE A 153 -6.30 -19.84 -7.20
CA ILE A 153 -6.03 -21.24 -6.85
C ILE A 153 -6.02 -21.33 -5.33
N THR A 154 -7.09 -21.89 -4.76
CA THR A 154 -7.14 -22.20 -3.33
C THR A 154 -6.73 -23.66 -3.13
N GLN A 155 -5.56 -23.88 -2.55
CA GLN A 155 -5.07 -25.22 -2.18
C GLN A 155 -4.79 -25.25 -0.68
N LYS A 156 -5.64 -25.95 0.10
CA LYS A 156 -5.44 -26.26 1.53
C LYS A 156 -4.66 -25.18 2.33
N GLY A 157 -5.18 -23.96 2.40
CA GLY A 157 -4.58 -22.84 3.16
C GLY A 157 -3.63 -21.92 2.38
N ASN A 158 -3.42 -22.17 1.09
CA ASN A 158 -2.65 -21.30 0.19
C ASN A 158 -3.59 -20.68 -0.85
N VAL A 159 -3.45 -19.37 -1.09
CA VAL A 159 -4.13 -18.65 -2.15
C VAL A 159 -3.08 -18.07 -3.09
N CYS A 160 -3.08 -18.57 -4.32
CA CYS A 160 -2.30 -18.02 -5.43
C CYS A 160 -3.25 -17.24 -6.34
N ILE A 161 -2.88 -16.01 -6.66
CA ILE A 161 -3.57 -15.12 -7.60
C ILE A 161 -2.56 -14.77 -8.69
N GLU A 162 -2.88 -15.20 -9.90
CA GLU A 162 -2.15 -14.96 -11.14
C GLU A 162 -2.95 -14.03 -12.07
#